data_AF-A0A2V9QET4-F1
#
_entry.id   AF-A0A2V9QET4-F1
#
_cell.length_a   1.000
_cell.length_b   1.000
_cell.length_c   1.000
_cell.angle_alpha   90.00
_cell.angle_beta   90.00
_cell.angle_gamma   90.00
#
_symmetry.space_group_name_H-M   'P 1'
#
loop_
_entity.id
_entity.type
_entity.pdbx_description
1 polymer ?
#
loop_
_entity_poly.entity_id
_entity_poly.type
_entity_poly.pdbx_seq_one_letter_code
_entity_poly.pdbx_strand_id
1 'polypeptide(L)'
;MSVQNRWSKLIFASALICSSFVLWAQEGPDVPDRPSGGMSAGGKWTESRSEDRMTAAKRVRFDLVADNTGEGDDQARIILFCTDGKLKLADFRPNIRLSRPDWPGFWGQPQMRVRVRADDAHSDHSWNWIHGHFLSMDKGTARELIGARLFRVEFRTPEGPRIAEFSPAGLDLNRVREACDLKPKKP
;
A
#
# COMPACT_ATOMS: atom_id res chain seq x y z
N MET A 1 -67.61 49.86 20.47
CA MET A 1 -67.72 48.58 19.74
C MET A 1 -66.91 47.53 20.49
N SER A 2 -67.61 46.45 20.88
CA SER A 2 -67.22 45.14 21.45
C SER A 2 -65.96 44.96 22.32
N VAL A 3 -66.23 44.67 23.59
CA VAL A 3 -65.49 43.78 24.50
C VAL A 3 -65.60 42.32 24.01
N GLN A 4 -64.61 41.46 24.30
CA GLN A 4 -64.63 39.99 24.50
C GLN A 4 -63.19 39.47 24.29
N ASN A 5 -62.59 38.52 24.99
CA ASN A 5 -62.98 37.60 26.07
C ASN A 5 -61.66 36.92 26.53
N ARG A 6 -61.43 36.67 27.84
CA ARG A 6 -61.55 35.34 28.51
C ARG A 6 -60.67 34.25 27.86
N TRP A 7 -59.81 33.45 28.50
CA TRP A 7 -59.68 32.91 29.86
C TRP A 7 -58.30 32.21 29.94
N SER A 8 -57.50 32.43 30.98
CA SER A 8 -57.37 31.56 32.17
C SER A 8 -56.98 30.09 31.91
N LYS A 9 -55.75 29.77 32.38
CA LYS A 9 -55.33 28.56 33.15
C LYS A 9 -54.97 27.30 32.34
N LEU A 10 -53.69 26.87 32.32
CA LEU A 10 -53.01 25.96 33.30
C LEU A 10 -53.59 24.51 33.20
N ILE A 11 -52.88 23.37 33.07
CA ILE A 11 -51.50 22.87 33.23
C ILE A 11 -51.37 21.52 32.44
N PHE A 12 -50.13 21.00 32.33
CA PHE A 12 -49.68 19.59 32.19
C PHE A 12 -49.50 19.08 30.75
N ALA A 13 -48.26 19.07 30.24
CA ALA A 13 -47.22 18.04 30.43
C ALA A 13 -47.46 16.80 29.54
N SER A 14 -46.68 16.68 28.47
CA SER A 14 -46.16 15.39 27.97
C SER A 14 -45.15 15.67 26.85
N ALA A 15 -43.89 15.38 27.15
CA ALA A 15 -42.79 15.35 26.20
C ALA A 15 -42.94 14.10 25.32
N LEU A 16 -42.98 14.29 24.01
CA LEU A 16 -42.76 13.25 23.01
C LEU A 16 -41.96 13.89 21.86
N ILE A 17 -40.65 13.91 22.07
CA ILE A 17 -39.65 14.29 21.06
C ILE A 17 -39.43 13.03 20.19
N CYS A 18 -40.15 12.92 19.08
CA CYS A 18 -39.80 11.95 18.03
C CYS A 18 -38.69 12.55 17.16
N SER A 19 -37.45 12.43 17.64
CA SER A 19 -36.26 12.72 16.83
C SER A 19 -36.02 11.58 15.85
N SER A 20 -36.45 11.76 14.60
CA SER A 20 -36.11 10.88 13.49
C SER A 20 -34.65 11.10 13.08
N PHE A 21 -33.71 10.55 13.85
CA PHE A 21 -32.32 10.40 13.39
C PHE A 21 -32.30 9.29 12.34
N VAL A 22 -32.31 9.68 11.07
CA VAL A 22 -31.97 8.78 9.96
C VAL A 22 -30.50 8.39 10.16
N LEU A 23 -30.29 7.18 10.67
CA LEU A 23 -28.99 6.54 10.80
C LEU A 23 -28.44 6.34 9.37
N TRP A 24 -27.66 7.30 8.87
CA TRP A 24 -26.82 7.05 7.72
C TRP A 24 -25.78 6.03 8.19
N ALA A 25 -25.98 4.77 7.81
CA ALA A 25 -24.91 3.79 7.79
C ALA A 25 -23.84 4.35 6.85
N GLN A 26 -22.84 5.03 7.42
CA GLN A 26 -21.64 5.36 6.71
C GLN A 26 -20.96 4.03 6.42
N GLU A 27 -21.17 3.52 5.20
CA GLU A 27 -20.27 2.59 4.55
C GLU A 27 -18.93 3.30 4.48
N GLY A 28 -18.12 3.08 5.51
CA GLY A 28 -16.80 3.68 5.61
C GLY A 28 -16.01 3.22 4.39
N PRO A 29 -15.33 4.13 3.67
CA PRO A 29 -14.40 3.72 2.63
C PRO A 29 -13.42 2.71 3.25
N ASP A 30 -13.12 1.64 2.52
CA ASP A 30 -12.06 0.67 2.84
C ASP A 30 -10.88 1.42 3.47
N VAL A 31 -10.75 1.31 4.79
CA VAL A 31 -9.66 1.94 5.52
C VAL A 31 -8.40 1.24 5.03
N PRO A 32 -7.39 1.95 4.47
CA PRO A 32 -6.13 1.31 4.16
C PRO A 32 -5.62 0.75 5.48
N ASP A 33 -5.41 -0.57 5.53
CA ASP A 33 -4.87 -1.33 6.67
C ASP A 33 -3.86 -0.44 7.41
N ARG A 34 -4.29 0.19 8.53
CA ARG A 34 -3.37 0.84 9.45
C ARG A 34 -2.38 -0.24 9.85
N PRO A 35 -1.06 0.03 9.92
CA PRO A 35 -0.09 -0.97 10.31
C PRO A 35 -0.33 -1.33 11.79
N SER A 36 -1.25 -2.26 12.04
CA SER A 36 -1.34 -2.94 13.32
C SER A 36 -0.12 -3.85 13.39
N GLY A 37 0.93 -3.36 14.06
CA GLY A 37 2.15 -4.07 14.45
C GLY A 37 2.42 -5.33 13.63
N GLY A 38 2.95 -5.16 12.42
CA GLY A 38 3.37 -6.30 11.62
C GLY A 38 4.45 -7.08 12.36
N MET A 39 4.44 -8.41 12.19
CA MET A 39 5.42 -9.29 12.80
C MET A 39 6.70 -9.29 11.95
N SER A 40 7.86 -9.56 12.54
CA SER A 40 9.06 -9.73 11.73
C SER A 40 8.92 -10.93 10.80
N ALA A 41 9.22 -10.73 9.51
CA ALA A 41 9.34 -11.81 8.53
C ALA A 41 10.80 -12.29 8.36
N GLY A 42 11.70 -11.83 9.24
CA GLY A 42 13.14 -12.00 9.13
C GLY A 42 13.85 -10.80 8.51
N GLY A 43 15.08 -10.51 8.96
CA GLY A 43 15.83 -9.34 8.52
C GLY A 43 15.08 -8.03 8.83
N LYS A 44 15.05 -7.11 7.86
CA LYS A 44 14.31 -5.84 7.93
C LYS A 44 12.86 -5.93 7.45
N TRP A 45 12.37 -7.13 7.18
CA TRP A 45 11.02 -7.32 6.65
C TRP A 45 9.97 -7.38 7.75
N THR A 46 8.86 -6.72 7.48
CA THR A 46 7.65 -6.78 8.31
C THR A 46 6.53 -7.47 7.55
N GLU A 47 5.81 -8.36 8.21
CA GLU A 47 4.69 -9.12 7.68
C GLU A 47 3.39 -8.71 8.39
N SER A 48 2.35 -8.41 7.61
CA SER A 48 0.99 -8.28 8.13
C SER A 48 0.05 -9.24 7.40
N ARG A 49 -0.87 -9.84 8.16
CA ARG A 49 -1.88 -10.77 7.65
C ARG A 49 -3.26 -10.20 7.89
N SER A 50 -4.11 -10.26 6.89
CA SER A 50 -5.51 -9.88 6.98
C SER A 50 -6.38 -10.87 6.19
N GLU A 51 -7.67 -10.89 6.49
CA GLU A 51 -8.64 -11.71 5.79
C GLU A 51 -9.77 -10.79 5.29
N ASP A 52 -10.11 -10.93 4.02
CA ASP A 52 -11.22 -10.20 3.41
C ASP A 52 -12.54 -10.76 3.96
N ARG A 53 -13.33 -9.91 4.63
CA ARG A 53 -14.57 -10.35 5.28
C ARG A 53 -15.66 -10.81 4.33
N MET A 54 -15.63 -10.37 3.07
CA MET A 54 -16.66 -10.70 2.07
C MET A 54 -16.32 -11.98 1.31
N THR A 55 -15.03 -12.18 1.00
CA THR A 55 -14.57 -13.29 0.15
C THR A 55 -13.82 -14.38 0.92
N ALA A 56 -13.53 -14.16 2.21
CA ALA A 56 -12.63 -14.98 3.02
C ALA A 56 -11.22 -15.13 2.42
N ALA A 57 -10.84 -14.22 1.50
CA ALA A 57 -9.55 -14.27 0.84
C ALA A 57 -8.43 -13.90 1.82
N LYS A 58 -7.42 -14.75 1.90
CA LYS A 58 -6.29 -14.55 2.81
C LYS A 58 -5.30 -13.58 2.18
N ARG A 59 -5.05 -12.45 2.83
CA ARG A 59 -4.14 -11.41 2.37
C ARG A 59 -2.90 -11.39 3.26
N VAL A 60 -1.74 -11.34 2.63
CA VAL A 60 -0.45 -11.20 3.31
C VAL A 60 0.33 -10.09 2.64
N ARG A 61 0.90 -9.21 3.45
CA ARG A 61 1.71 -8.09 3.01
C ARG A 61 3.09 -8.21 3.63
N PHE A 62 4.13 -8.19 2.81
CA PHE A 62 5.51 -8.05 3.26
C PHE A 62 5.99 -6.64 2.92
N ASP A 63 6.52 -5.92 3.90
CA ASP A 63 7.02 -4.55 3.77
C ASP A 63 8.51 -4.51 4.05
N LEU A 64 9.27 -3.86 3.16
CA LEU A 64 10.68 -3.58 3.29
C LEU A 64 10.91 -2.08 3.12
N VAL A 65 11.49 -1.47 4.14
CA VAL A 65 11.81 -0.04 4.15
C VAL A 65 13.23 0.19 3.62
N ALA A 66 13.41 1.26 2.86
CA ALA A 66 14.71 1.66 2.32
C ALA A 66 15.69 2.10 3.41
N ASP A 67 16.97 1.86 3.15
CA ASP A 67 18.08 2.18 4.03
C ASP A 67 18.51 3.65 3.95
N ASN A 68 18.30 4.31 2.80
CA ASN A 68 19.01 5.55 2.44
C ASN A 68 18.12 6.73 2.00
N THR A 69 16.83 6.75 2.31
CA THR A 69 15.93 7.84 1.89
C THR A 69 15.18 8.47 3.07
N GLY A 70 15.79 9.43 3.77
CA GLY A 70 15.08 10.24 4.78
C GLY A 70 14.80 9.54 6.12
N GLU A 71 14.28 10.31 7.08
CA GLU A 71 13.79 9.82 8.37
C GLU A 71 12.25 9.83 8.37
N GLY A 72 11.61 8.80 8.92
CA GLY A 72 10.15 8.75 9.08
C GLY A 72 9.38 8.28 7.83
N ASP A 73 8.21 8.87 7.58
CA ASP A 73 7.24 8.39 6.59
C ASP A 73 7.65 8.63 5.13
N ASP A 74 8.68 9.46 4.90
CA ASP A 74 9.20 9.79 3.57
C ASP A 74 10.14 8.71 3.00
N GLN A 75 10.40 7.64 3.77
CA GLN A 75 11.24 6.53 3.33
C GLN A 75 10.58 5.72 2.22
N ALA A 76 11.34 5.44 1.16
CA ALA A 76 10.91 4.54 0.11
C ALA A 76 10.65 3.13 0.67
N ARG A 77 9.69 2.42 0.11
CA ARG A 77 9.26 1.09 0.56
C ARG A 77 9.03 0.17 -0.63
N ILE A 78 9.28 -1.11 -0.41
CA ILE A 78 8.82 -2.18 -1.29
C ILE A 78 7.82 -3.03 -0.54
N ILE A 79 6.66 -3.25 -1.17
CA ILE A 79 5.57 -3.99 -0.58
C ILE A 79 5.19 -5.16 -1.50
N LEU A 80 5.21 -6.38 -0.97
CA LEU A 80 4.70 -7.56 -1.67
C LEU A 80 3.30 -7.86 -1.14
N PHE A 81 2.29 -7.68 -2.00
CA PHE A 81 0.91 -8.04 -1.71
C PHE A 81 0.58 -9.41 -2.28
N CYS A 82 0.19 -10.30 -1.39
CA CYS A 82 -0.13 -11.68 -1.71
C CYS A 82 -1.56 -11.99 -1.28
N THR A 83 -2.28 -12.71 -2.13
CA THR A 83 -3.67 -13.09 -1.87
C THR A 83 -3.87 -14.53 -2.30
N ASP A 84 -4.42 -15.34 -1.40
CA ASP A 84 -4.66 -16.78 -1.58
C ASP A 84 -3.41 -17.54 -2.04
N GLY A 85 -2.28 -17.29 -1.36
CA GLY A 85 -1.03 -17.97 -1.64
C GLY A 85 -0.30 -17.49 -2.89
N LYS A 86 -0.75 -16.41 -3.54
CA LYS A 86 -0.16 -15.91 -4.80
C LYS A 86 0.19 -14.43 -4.72
N LEU A 87 1.37 -14.07 -5.23
CA LEU A 87 1.76 -12.68 -5.45
C LEU A 87 0.77 -12.01 -6.42
N LYS A 88 0.09 -10.97 -5.95
CA LYS A 88 -0.82 -10.14 -6.76
C LYS A 88 -0.15 -8.87 -7.25
N LEU A 89 0.66 -8.24 -6.39
CA LEU A 89 1.32 -6.97 -6.69
C LEU A 89 2.65 -6.90 -5.94
N ALA A 90 3.69 -6.44 -6.63
CA ALA A 90 4.93 -5.98 -6.01
C ALA A 90 5.01 -4.47 -6.24
N ASP A 91 4.87 -3.71 -5.16
CA ASP A 91 4.66 -2.26 -5.16
C ASP A 91 5.93 -1.57 -4.65
N PHE A 92 6.59 -0.80 -5.51
CA PHE A 92 7.67 0.10 -5.12
C PHE A 92 7.09 1.50 -4.90
N ARG A 93 7.10 1.94 -3.63
CA ARG A 93 6.66 3.26 -3.19
C ARG A 93 7.87 4.13 -2.90
N PRO A 94 8.23 5.08 -3.77
CA PRO A 94 9.34 5.97 -3.50
C PRO A 94 9.02 7.01 -2.42
N ASN A 95 7.74 7.16 -2.02
CA ASN A 95 7.23 8.18 -1.07
C ASN A 95 7.61 9.63 -1.41
N ILE A 96 7.98 9.86 -2.67
CA ILE A 96 8.21 11.17 -3.27
C ILE A 96 7.53 11.23 -4.63
N ARG A 97 7.35 12.44 -5.16
CA ARG A 97 6.72 12.64 -6.46
C ARG A 97 7.55 12.00 -7.57
N LEU A 98 6.93 11.08 -8.31
CA LEU A 98 7.53 10.49 -9.50
C LEU A 98 7.49 11.46 -10.69
N SER A 99 8.49 11.36 -11.56
CA SER A 99 8.46 12.00 -12.87
C SER A 99 7.35 11.43 -13.75
N ARG A 100 7.07 12.10 -14.88
CA ARG A 100 6.16 11.57 -15.90
C ARG A 100 6.68 10.22 -16.43
N PRO A 101 5.77 9.31 -16.81
CA PRO A 101 6.16 8.06 -17.46
C PRO A 101 6.95 8.35 -18.75
N ASP A 102 7.98 7.54 -19.01
CA ASP A 102 8.89 7.70 -20.16
C ASP A 102 8.79 6.54 -21.15
N TRP A 103 7.87 5.61 -20.92
CA TRP A 103 7.66 4.45 -21.79
C TRP A 103 6.18 4.07 -21.89
N PRO A 104 5.64 3.82 -23.09
CA PRO A 104 4.32 3.22 -23.24
C PRO A 104 4.41 1.69 -23.09
N GLY A 105 3.61 1.13 -22.18
CA GLY A 105 3.44 -0.31 -22.04
C GLY A 105 2.73 -0.92 -23.26
N PHE A 106 2.85 -2.23 -23.41
CA PHE A 106 2.30 -2.97 -24.56
C PHE A 106 0.79 -2.74 -24.79
N TRP A 107 0.03 -2.53 -23.71
CA TRP A 107 -1.41 -2.23 -23.73
C TRP A 107 -1.72 -0.73 -23.53
N GLY A 108 -0.75 0.16 -23.79
CA GLY A 108 -0.89 1.61 -23.61
C GLY A 108 -0.81 2.10 -22.17
N GLN A 109 -0.51 1.20 -21.22
CA GLN A 109 -0.33 1.59 -19.82
C GLN A 109 0.94 2.44 -19.66
N PRO A 110 0.92 3.55 -18.91
CA PRO A 110 2.11 4.34 -18.68
C PRO A 110 3.14 3.54 -17.87
N GLN A 111 4.39 3.52 -18.33
CA GLN A 111 5.51 2.86 -17.66
C GLN A 111 6.64 3.84 -17.41
N MET A 112 7.43 3.56 -16.37
CA MET A 112 8.67 4.25 -16.07
C MET A 112 9.83 3.26 -16.17
N ARG A 113 10.88 3.65 -16.90
CA ARG A 113 12.14 2.91 -16.88
C ARG A 113 12.83 3.13 -15.55
N VAL A 114 13.17 2.04 -14.89
CA VAL A 114 13.97 2.01 -13.68
C VAL A 114 15.19 1.14 -13.91
N ARG A 115 16.30 1.50 -13.25
CA ARG A 115 17.48 0.65 -13.22
C ARG A 115 17.55 -0.02 -11.86
N VAL A 116 17.60 -1.34 -11.90
CA VAL A 116 17.69 -2.17 -10.71
C VAL A 116 19.10 -2.72 -10.62
N ARG A 117 19.65 -2.72 -9.41
CA ARG A 117 20.88 -3.42 -9.09
C ARG A 117 20.65 -4.34 -7.90
N ALA A 118 20.66 -5.64 -8.16
CA ALA A 118 20.60 -6.69 -7.17
C ALA A 118 22.01 -7.26 -6.99
N ASP A 119 22.61 -7.00 -5.83
CA ASP A 119 24.01 -7.29 -5.54
C ASP A 119 24.96 -6.73 -6.63
N ASP A 120 25.60 -7.61 -7.39
CA ASP A 120 26.57 -7.28 -8.43
C ASP A 120 25.96 -7.23 -9.85
N ALA A 121 24.71 -7.68 -10.02
CA ALA A 121 24.00 -7.63 -11.30
C ALA A 121 23.14 -6.36 -11.41
N HIS A 122 23.00 -5.84 -12.62
CA HIS A 122 22.08 -4.74 -12.91
C HIS A 122 21.25 -5.02 -14.16
N SER A 123 20.06 -4.44 -14.19
CA SER A 123 19.10 -4.61 -15.28
C SER A 123 18.19 -3.38 -15.37
N ASP A 124 17.75 -3.09 -16.58
CA ASP A 124 16.77 -2.03 -16.83
C ASP A 124 15.38 -2.66 -16.96
N HIS A 125 14.42 -2.13 -16.20
CA HIS A 125 13.04 -2.60 -16.18
C HIS A 125 12.09 -1.47 -16.54
N SER A 126 10.91 -1.82 -17.05
CA SER A 126 9.83 -0.87 -17.31
C SER A 126 8.66 -1.24 -16.40
N TRP A 127 8.50 -0.50 -15.32
CA TRP A 127 7.46 -0.76 -14.31
C TRP A 127 6.24 0.11 -14.58
N ASN A 128 5.05 -0.43 -14.32
CA ASN A 128 3.82 0.33 -14.55
C ASN A 128 3.76 1.50 -13.57
N TRP A 129 3.58 2.70 -14.12
CA TRP A 129 3.48 3.94 -13.38
C TRP A 129 2.02 4.13 -12.96
N ILE A 130 1.74 4.05 -11.67
CA ILE A 130 0.36 4.11 -11.16
C ILE A 130 0.12 5.48 -10.54
N HIS A 131 -0.52 6.36 -11.32
CA HIS A 131 -0.97 7.70 -10.92
C HIS A 131 0.12 8.58 -10.26
N GLY A 132 1.40 8.31 -10.51
CA GLY A 132 2.52 9.08 -9.96
C GLY A 132 2.84 8.84 -8.49
N HIS A 133 2.20 7.84 -7.88
CA HIS A 133 2.39 7.51 -6.47
C HIS A 133 3.34 6.33 -6.26
N PHE A 134 3.27 5.33 -7.14
CA PHE A 134 4.09 4.13 -7.03
C PHE A 134 4.34 3.47 -8.37
N LEU A 135 5.31 2.54 -8.38
CA LEU A 135 5.66 1.72 -9.53
C LEU A 135 5.34 0.26 -9.22
N SER A 136 4.56 -0.39 -10.10
CA SER A 136 4.33 -1.83 -10.01
C SER A 136 5.52 -2.58 -10.62
N MET A 137 6.28 -3.23 -9.76
CA MET A 137 7.40 -4.08 -10.14
C MET A 137 6.90 -5.32 -10.87
N ASP A 138 7.69 -5.78 -11.84
CA ASP A 138 7.45 -7.08 -12.45
C ASP A 138 7.81 -8.24 -11.51
N LYS A 139 7.20 -9.40 -11.76
CA LYS A 139 7.44 -10.61 -10.94
C LYS A 139 8.89 -11.07 -10.98
N GLY A 140 9.62 -10.83 -12.08
CA GLY A 140 11.03 -11.19 -12.20
C GLY A 140 11.89 -10.41 -11.21
N THR A 141 11.72 -9.09 -11.18
CA THR A 141 12.39 -8.22 -10.21
C THR A 141 12.03 -8.58 -8.77
N ALA A 142 10.76 -8.88 -8.48
CA ALA A 142 10.37 -9.31 -7.13
C ALA A 142 11.11 -10.58 -6.67
N ARG A 143 11.41 -11.50 -7.60
CA ARG A 143 12.20 -12.71 -7.32
C ARG A 143 13.68 -12.42 -7.09
N GLU A 144 14.23 -11.43 -7.79
CA GLU A 144 15.60 -10.96 -7.61
C GLU A 144 15.75 -10.25 -6.26
N LEU A 145 14.79 -9.38 -5.90
CA LEU A 145 14.74 -8.69 -4.61
C LEU A 145 14.83 -9.67 -3.43
N ILE A 146 13.96 -10.69 -3.39
CA ILE A 146 13.95 -11.65 -2.26
C ILE A 146 15.18 -12.58 -2.25
N GLY A 147 15.94 -12.64 -3.35
CA GLY A 147 17.16 -13.43 -3.46
C GLY A 147 18.44 -12.63 -3.22
N ALA A 148 18.36 -11.30 -3.21
CA ALA A 148 19.50 -10.41 -3.11
C ALA A 148 19.92 -10.17 -1.65
N ARG A 149 21.16 -9.71 -1.46
CA ARG A 149 21.62 -9.18 -0.17
C ARG A 149 21.51 -7.66 -0.11
N LEU A 150 21.78 -6.99 -1.22
CA LEU A 150 21.64 -5.56 -1.45
C LEU A 150 20.80 -5.32 -2.69
N PHE A 151 19.81 -4.44 -2.61
CA PHE A 151 18.93 -4.13 -3.73
C PHE A 151 18.79 -2.62 -3.88
N ARG A 152 19.14 -2.09 -5.05
CA ARG A 152 19.08 -0.66 -5.35
C ARG A 152 18.18 -0.41 -6.54
N VAL A 153 17.38 0.65 -6.44
CA VAL A 153 16.47 1.10 -7.50
C VAL A 153 16.80 2.55 -7.82
N GLU A 154 17.27 2.78 -9.04
CA GLU A 154 17.36 4.13 -9.60
C GLU A 154 16.06 4.44 -10.35
N PHE A 155 15.42 5.54 -9.99
CA PHE A 155 14.15 5.99 -10.55
C PHE A 155 14.17 7.51 -10.79
N ARG A 156 13.23 8.00 -11.61
CA ARG A 156 13.19 9.41 -12.00
C ARG A 156 12.19 10.20 -11.18
N THR A 157 12.63 11.33 -10.65
CA THR A 157 11.77 12.37 -10.05
C THR A 157 11.82 13.64 -10.91
N PRO A 158 10.95 14.63 -10.67
CA PRO A 158 11.02 15.91 -11.38
C PRO A 158 12.35 16.64 -11.20
N GLU A 159 13.04 16.42 -10.08
CA GLU A 159 14.32 17.04 -9.72
C GLU A 159 15.54 16.28 -10.28
N GLY A 160 15.33 15.06 -10.80
CA GLY A 160 16.38 14.22 -11.39
C GLY A 160 16.31 12.76 -10.94
N PRO A 161 17.31 11.95 -11.33
CA PRO A 161 17.42 10.57 -10.86
C PRO A 161 17.67 10.51 -9.35
N ARG A 162 17.06 9.52 -8.69
CA ARG A 162 17.23 9.19 -7.27
C ARG A 162 17.46 7.70 -7.11
N ILE A 163 18.16 7.31 -6.05
CA ILE A 163 18.45 5.90 -5.75
C ILE A 163 17.88 5.57 -4.38
N ALA A 164 17.00 4.57 -4.34
CA ALA A 164 16.57 3.90 -3.11
C ALA A 164 17.37 2.60 -2.93
N GLU A 165 17.92 2.40 -1.75
CA GLU A 165 18.71 1.24 -1.35
C GLU A 165 17.94 0.43 -0.32
N PHE A 166 18.00 -0.88 -0.42
CA PHE A 166 17.30 -1.82 0.44
C PHE A 166 18.23 -2.97 0.81
N SER A 167 18.06 -3.46 2.03
CA SER A 167 18.74 -4.66 2.55
C SER A 167 17.74 -5.82 2.72
N PRO A 168 17.36 -6.52 1.63
CA PRO A 168 16.35 -7.58 1.68
C PRO A 168 16.81 -8.87 2.37
N ALA A 169 18.10 -8.99 2.70
CA ALA A 169 18.66 -10.16 3.36
C ALA A 169 17.96 -10.49 4.70
N GLY A 170 17.92 -11.78 5.03
CA GLY A 170 17.36 -12.28 6.29
C GLY A 170 15.86 -12.60 6.23
N LEU A 171 15.18 -12.33 5.11
CA LEU A 171 13.80 -12.75 4.87
C LEU A 171 13.63 -14.26 4.98
N ASP A 172 12.60 -14.71 5.69
CA ASP A 172 12.21 -16.11 5.72
C ASP A 172 11.49 -16.49 4.41
N LEU A 173 12.27 -17.10 3.51
CA LEU A 173 11.80 -17.53 2.21
C LEU A 173 10.70 -18.60 2.27
N ASN A 174 10.56 -19.35 3.37
CA ASN A 174 9.47 -20.30 3.50
C ASN A 174 8.14 -19.57 3.67
N ARG A 175 8.10 -18.49 4.45
CA ARG A 175 6.91 -17.64 4.61
C ARG A 175 6.47 -17.01 3.29
N VAL A 176 7.44 -16.49 2.54
CA VAL A 176 7.16 -15.88 1.23
C VAL A 176 6.66 -16.94 0.24
N ARG A 177 7.26 -18.13 0.23
CA ARG A 177 6.81 -19.23 -0.63
C ARG A 177 5.37 -19.66 -0.30
N GLU A 178 5.04 -19.78 0.99
CA GLU A 178 3.70 -20.15 1.43
C GLU A 178 2.65 -19.07 1.09
N ALA A 179 2.98 -17.80 1.36
CA ALA A 179 2.05 -16.70 1.20
C ALA A 179 1.89 -16.22 -0.25
N CYS A 180 2.94 -16.32 -1.07
CA CYS A 180 3.02 -15.65 -2.37
C CYS A 180 3.36 -16.57 -3.55
N ASP A 181 3.70 -17.84 -3.32
CA ASP A 181 4.24 -18.78 -4.32
C ASP A 181 5.40 -18.15 -5.12
N LEU A 182 6.28 -17.44 -4.38
CA LEU A 182 7.45 -16.78 -4.94
C LEU A 182 8.71 -17.53 -4.51
N LYS A 183 9.60 -17.75 -5.47
CA LYS A 183 10.91 -18.38 -5.25
C LYS A 183 12.00 -17.39 -5.64
N PRO A 184 13.09 -17.29 -4.86
CA PRO A 184 14.18 -16.38 -5.21
C PRO A 184 14.77 -16.74 -6.57
N LYS A 185 15.20 -15.72 -7.30
CA LYS A 185 16.06 -15.84 -8.46
C LYS A 185 17.39 -15.21 -8.04
N LYS A 186 18.49 -15.96 -8.13
CA LYS A 186 19.79 -15.35 -7.92
C LYS A 186 20.07 -14.35 -9.05
N PRO A 187 20.53 -13.13 -8.72
CA PRO A 187 20.96 -12.16 -9.72
C PRO A 187 22.10 -12.70 -10.59
#